data_AF-A0AAU9TB91-F1
#
_entry.id   AF-A0AAU9TB91-F1
#
_cell.length_a   1.000
_cell.length_b   1.000
_cell.length_c   1.000
_cell.angle_alpha   90.00
_cell.angle_beta   90.00
_cell.angle_gamma   90.00
#
_symmetry.space_group_name_H-M   'P 1'
#
loop_
_entity.id
_entity.type
_entity.pdbx_description
1 polymer ?
#
loop_
_entity_poly.entity_id
_entity_poly.type
_entity_poly.pdbx_seq_one_letter_code
_entity_poly.pdbx_strand_id
1 'polypeptide(L)'
;MSEFSMLLGEHKYSAVYINIIKDRAGPRSRRVKKKMNPEEKRPRTAFSAAQLGRLKHEFAENRYLTERRRQALAAELGLAEAQIKIWFQNKRAKIKKASGQRNPLAMQLMAQGLYNHSTVTESDEEEEINVT
;
A
#
# COMPACT_ATOMS: atom_id res chain seq x y z
N MET A 1 -25.85 14.30 0.10
CA MET A 1 -26.59 14.74 1.30
C MET A 1 -26.43 13.67 2.36
N SER A 2 -25.63 13.92 3.38
CA SER A 2 -25.82 13.28 4.69
C SER A 2 -25.10 14.13 5.73
N GLU A 3 -25.89 14.53 6.71
CA GLU A 3 -25.68 15.52 7.75
C GLU A 3 -24.54 15.15 8.71
N PHE A 4 -23.38 15.77 8.59
CA PHE A 4 -22.45 15.85 9.72
C PHE A 4 -21.68 17.19 9.72
N SER A 5 -22.47 18.26 9.64
CA SER A 5 -22.02 19.63 9.87
C SER A 5 -22.75 20.14 11.11
N MET A 6 -22.12 20.01 12.29
CA MET A 6 -22.04 21.05 13.33
C MET A 6 -21.49 20.49 14.65
N LEU A 7 -20.82 21.36 15.39
CA LEU A 7 -20.40 21.27 16.80
C LEU A 7 -19.08 20.53 17.11
N LEU A 8 -17.95 21.23 16.94
CA LEU A 8 -17.28 21.97 18.03
C LEU A 8 -16.17 22.84 17.41
N GLY A 9 -15.85 23.93 18.10
CA GLY A 9 -15.05 25.05 17.60
C GLY A 9 -13.58 24.74 17.30
N GLU A 10 -12.93 25.81 16.85
CA GLU A 10 -11.50 25.95 16.54
C GLU A 10 -11.06 25.51 15.13
N HIS A 11 -11.10 26.53 14.26
CA HIS A 11 -10.53 26.60 12.92
C HIS A 11 -9.00 26.40 12.89
N LYS A 12 -8.49 25.20 13.19
CA LYS A 12 -7.06 24.88 12.99
C LYS A 12 -6.79 23.64 12.14
N TYR A 13 -7.82 22.90 11.73
CA TYR A 13 -7.67 21.70 10.90
C TYR A 13 -7.95 21.89 9.40
N SER A 14 -8.46 23.07 8.98
CA SER A 14 -8.83 23.33 7.57
C SER A 14 -7.63 23.47 6.63
N ALA A 15 -6.54 24.10 7.07
CA ALA A 15 -5.36 24.33 6.23
C ALA A 15 -4.50 23.07 6.01
N VAL A 16 -4.63 22.06 6.88
CA VAL A 16 -3.81 20.83 6.80
C VAL A 16 -4.45 19.79 5.86
N TYR A 17 -5.77 19.79 5.73
CA TYR A 17 -6.49 18.81 4.88
C TYR A 17 -6.46 19.17 3.38
N ILE A 18 -6.30 20.45 3.02
CA ILE A 18 -6.30 20.90 1.62
C ILE A 18 -4.93 20.66 0.94
N ASN A 19 -3.84 20.61 1.69
CA ASN A 19 -2.49 20.46 1.11
C ASN A 19 -2.17 19.03 0.62
N ILE A 20 -2.98 18.03 0.94
CA ILE A 20 -2.76 16.64 0.49
C ILE A 20 -3.47 16.35 -0.85
N ILE A 21 -4.46 17.16 -1.23
CA ILE A 21 -5.32 16.89 -2.39
C ILE A 21 -4.80 17.55 -3.70
N LYS A 22 -3.99 18.60 -3.63
CA LYS A 22 -3.55 19.34 -4.84
C LYS A 22 -2.38 18.70 -5.59
N ASP A 23 -1.57 17.85 -4.96
CA ASP A 23 -0.36 17.29 -5.59
C ASP A 23 -0.57 15.94 -6.30
N ARG A 24 -1.81 15.45 -6.39
CA ARG A 24 -2.14 14.15 -7.01
C ARG A 24 -2.93 14.23 -8.30
N ALA A 25 -3.14 15.42 -8.86
CA ALA A 25 -3.88 15.62 -10.11
C ALA A 25 -2.98 15.95 -11.31
N GLY A 26 -1.80 15.34 -11.38
CA GLY A 26 -0.97 15.33 -12.58
C GLY A 26 -0.83 13.89 -13.09
N PRO A 27 -0.73 13.67 -14.42
CA PRO A 27 -0.23 12.39 -14.93
C PRO A 27 1.05 12.07 -14.18
N ARG A 28 1.18 10.87 -13.62
CA ARG A 28 2.42 10.41 -12.99
C ARG A 28 3.47 10.26 -14.07
N SER A 29 3.98 11.38 -14.58
CA SER A 29 5.08 11.42 -15.52
C SER A 29 6.22 10.69 -14.83
N ARG A 30 6.70 9.60 -15.46
CA ARG A 30 7.90 8.92 -15.01
C ARG A 30 9.01 9.97 -15.07
N ARG A 31 9.34 10.57 -13.92
CA ARG A 31 10.54 11.42 -13.81
C ARG A 31 11.69 10.59 -14.37
N VAL A 32 12.31 11.07 -15.45
CA VAL A 32 13.52 10.47 -16.00
C VAL A 32 14.49 10.35 -14.83
N LYS A 33 14.84 9.12 -14.49
CA LYS A 33 15.68 8.79 -13.34
C LYS A 33 17.04 9.47 -13.60
N LYS A 34 17.28 10.65 -13.04
CA LYS A 34 18.64 11.18 -12.89
C LYS A 34 19.44 10.03 -12.25
N LYS A 35 20.59 9.69 -12.83
CA LYS A 35 21.47 8.62 -12.32
C LYS A 35 21.97 9.04 -10.93
N MET A 36 21.13 8.89 -9.91
CA MET A 36 21.51 9.00 -8.52
C MET A 36 22.37 7.79 -8.20
N ASN A 37 23.51 8.06 -7.58
CA ASN A 37 24.47 7.07 -7.13
C ASN A 37 23.73 5.97 -6.34
N PRO A 38 23.93 4.67 -6.61
CA PRO A 38 23.27 3.58 -5.87
C PRO A 38 23.33 3.74 -4.35
N GLU A 39 24.39 4.38 -3.84
CA GLU A 39 24.63 4.70 -2.43
C GLU A 39 23.58 5.64 -1.80
N GLU A 40 22.93 6.51 -2.58
CA GLU A 40 21.94 7.48 -2.08
C GLU A 40 20.52 6.89 -1.90
N LYS A 41 20.30 5.66 -2.35
CA LYS A 41 19.01 5.01 -2.20
C LYS A 41 18.98 4.33 -0.83
N ARG A 42 17.99 4.69 0.00
CA ARG A 42 17.73 3.99 1.27
C ARG A 42 17.77 2.47 1.02
N PRO A 43 18.59 1.71 1.76
CA PRO A 43 18.74 0.28 1.54
C PRO A 43 17.37 -0.40 1.65
N ARG A 44 17.13 -1.36 0.75
CA ARG A 44 15.93 -2.19 0.82
C ARG A 44 16.03 -3.05 2.08
N THR A 45 15.13 -2.82 3.02
CA THR A 45 15.00 -3.64 4.21
C THR A 45 13.98 -4.74 3.95
N ALA A 46 14.38 -6.00 4.19
CA ALA A 46 13.48 -7.14 4.20
C ALA A 46 12.91 -7.32 5.62
N PHE A 47 11.63 -7.67 5.72
CA PHE A 47 11.01 -8.03 7.00
C PHE A 47 11.24 -9.51 7.30
N SER A 48 11.42 -9.86 8.57
CA SER A 48 11.52 -11.26 8.98
C SER A 48 10.18 -11.99 8.84
N ALA A 49 10.20 -13.32 8.83
CA ALA A 49 8.99 -14.14 8.75
C ALA A 49 8.02 -13.84 9.92
N ALA A 50 8.54 -13.70 11.13
CA ALA A 50 7.74 -13.34 12.31
C ALA A 50 7.07 -11.96 12.17
N GLN A 51 7.81 -10.95 11.69
CA GLN A 51 7.27 -9.62 11.42
C GLN A 51 6.14 -9.67 10.38
N LEU A 52 6.34 -10.43 9.29
CA LEU A 52 5.32 -10.61 8.27
C LEU A 52 4.08 -11.34 8.81
N GLY A 53 4.25 -12.37 9.64
CA GLY A 53 3.14 -13.10 10.27
C GLY A 53 2.25 -12.16 11.08
N ARG A 54 2.86 -11.34 11.95
CA ARG A 54 2.13 -10.38 12.76
C ARG A 54 1.42 -9.30 11.93
N LEU A 55 2.08 -8.78 10.89
CA LEU A 55 1.49 -7.81 9.96
C LEU A 55 0.31 -8.41 9.16
N LYS A 56 0.41 -9.67 8.75
CA LYS A 56 -0.67 -10.40 8.06
C LYS A 56 -1.88 -10.59 8.98
N HIS A 57 -1.65 -11.02 10.22
CA HIS A 57 -2.71 -11.19 11.22
C HIS A 57 -3.46 -9.87 11.45
N GLU A 58 -2.74 -8.79 11.69
CA GLU A 58 -3.35 -7.46 11.86
C GLU A 58 -4.16 -7.03 10.63
N PHE A 59 -3.64 -7.28 9.43
CA PHE A 59 -4.31 -6.90 8.20
C PHE A 59 -5.63 -7.67 7.98
N ALA A 60 -5.71 -8.91 8.47
CA ALA A 60 -6.93 -9.71 8.41
C ALA A 60 -8.00 -9.13 9.33
N GLU A 61 -7.63 -8.65 10.52
CA GLU A 61 -8.54 -7.95 11.44
C GLU A 61 -8.97 -6.58 10.90
N ASN A 62 -8.02 -5.79 10.42
CA ASN A 62 -8.28 -4.46 9.88
C ASN A 62 -7.36 -4.09 8.71
N ARG A 63 -7.95 -3.91 7.53
CA ARG A 63 -7.23 -3.53 6.30
C ARG A 63 -6.63 -2.12 6.36
N TYR A 64 -7.01 -1.29 7.32
CA TYR A 64 -6.55 0.09 7.49
C TYR A 64 -6.14 0.37 8.94
N LEU A 65 -4.94 0.91 9.14
CA LEU A 65 -4.45 1.25 10.47
C LEU A 65 -4.89 2.64 10.92
N THR A 66 -5.28 2.73 12.18
CA THR A 66 -5.30 3.98 12.94
C THR A 66 -3.88 4.37 13.35
N GLU A 67 -3.69 5.64 13.74
CA GLU A 67 -2.40 6.13 14.24
C GLU A 67 -1.92 5.35 15.47
N ARG A 68 -2.78 5.21 16.47
CA ARG A 68 -2.47 4.48 17.70
C ARG A 68 -2.06 3.03 17.41
N ARG A 69 -2.77 2.34 16.51
CA ARG A 69 -2.44 0.94 16.19
C ARG A 69 -1.13 0.82 15.42
N ARG A 70 -0.84 1.77 14.52
CA ARG A 70 0.44 1.85 13.80
C ARG A 70 1.62 2.03 14.77
N GLN A 71 1.49 2.90 15.76
CA GLN A 71 2.50 3.11 16.81
C GLN A 71 2.74 1.83 17.63
N ALA A 72 1.66 1.16 18.05
CA ALA A 72 1.77 -0.09 18.80
C ALA A 72 2.52 -1.18 18.01
N LEU A 73 2.17 -1.39 16.73
CA LEU A 73 2.85 -2.36 15.87
C LEU A 73 4.31 -2.00 15.58
N ALA A 74 4.61 -0.71 15.43
CA ALA A 74 5.96 -0.23 15.23
C ALA A 74 6.85 -0.60 16.43
N ALA A 75 6.35 -0.35 17.65
CA ALA A 75 7.03 -0.72 18.89
C ALA A 75 7.18 -2.24 19.05
N GLU A 76 6.10 -3.00 18.79
CA GLU A 76 6.08 -4.46 18.89
C GLU A 76 7.08 -5.14 17.94
N LEU A 77 7.20 -4.63 16.72
CA LEU A 77 8.00 -5.25 15.66
C LEU A 77 9.41 -4.66 15.51
N GLY A 78 9.74 -3.61 16.26
CA GLY A 78 10.99 -2.87 16.12
C GLY A 78 11.15 -2.20 14.75
N LEU A 79 10.05 -1.73 14.16
CA LEU A 79 10.01 -1.13 12.83
C LEU A 79 9.57 0.33 12.89
N ALA A 80 9.99 1.15 11.92
CA ALA A 80 9.49 2.51 11.81
C ALA A 80 8.01 2.52 11.37
N GLU A 81 7.20 3.44 11.92
CA GLU A 81 5.78 3.58 11.54
C GLU A 81 5.58 3.76 10.02
N ALA A 82 6.53 4.40 9.35
CA ALA A 82 6.53 4.57 7.90
C ALA A 82 6.63 3.22 7.16
N GLN A 83 7.41 2.26 7.66
CA GLN A 83 7.53 0.92 7.08
C GLN A 83 6.21 0.16 7.22
N ILE A 84 5.57 0.23 8.40
CA ILE A 84 4.24 -0.34 8.64
C ILE A 84 3.22 0.27 7.66
N LYS A 85 3.19 1.61 7.55
CA LYS A 85 2.30 2.34 6.63
C LYS A 85 2.49 1.90 5.17
N ILE A 86 3.74 1.80 4.71
CA ILE A 86 4.07 1.37 3.34
C ILE A 86 3.64 -0.07 3.11
N TRP A 87 3.88 -0.97 4.07
CA TRP A 87 3.48 -2.37 3.94
C TRP A 87 1.96 -2.51 3.80
N PHE A 88 1.17 -1.83 4.63
CA PHE A 88 -0.30 -1.83 4.54
C PHE A 88 -0.80 -1.26 3.20
N GLN A 89 -0.17 -0.18 2.72
CA GLN A 89 -0.49 0.38 1.40
C GLN A 89 -0.19 -0.61 0.28
N ASN A 90 0.96 -1.29 0.32
CA ASN A 90 1.36 -2.28 -0.67
C ASN A 90 0.44 -3.50 -0.64
N LYS A 91 0.06 -3.98 0.55
CA LYS A 91 -0.86 -5.12 0.70
C LYS A 91 -2.23 -4.81 0.10
N ARG A 92 -2.81 -3.63 0.40
CA ARG A 92 -4.06 -3.18 -0.25
C ARG A 92 -3.92 -3.03 -1.76
N ALA A 93 -2.78 -2.52 -2.23
CA ALA A 93 -2.53 -2.40 -3.66
C ALA A 93 -2.41 -3.76 -4.37
N LYS A 94 -1.83 -4.79 -3.72
CA LYS A 94 -1.79 -6.18 -4.24
C LYS A 94 -3.22 -6.70 -4.41
N ILE A 95 -4.06 -6.57 -3.37
CA ILE A 95 -5.45 -7.03 -3.40
C ILE A 95 -6.25 -6.33 -4.48
N LYS A 96 -6.15 -5.00 -4.59
CA LYS A 96 -6.83 -4.23 -5.62
C LYS A 96 -6.42 -4.63 -7.04
N LYS A 97 -5.15 -4.98 -7.25
CA LYS A 97 -4.67 -5.48 -8.54
C LYS A 97 -5.21 -6.88 -8.86
N ALA A 98 -5.33 -7.73 -7.84
CA ALA A 98 -5.90 -9.07 -7.99
C ALA A 98 -7.41 -9.04 -8.25
N SER A 99 -8.14 -8.07 -7.65
CA SER A 99 -9.60 -7.96 -7.76
C SER A 99 -10.14 -7.40 -9.08
N GLY A 100 -9.41 -7.52 -10.19
CA GLY A 100 -10.10 -7.77 -11.47
C GLY A 100 -10.42 -6.62 -12.42
N GLN A 101 -9.78 -5.44 -12.35
CA GLN A 101 -9.72 -4.56 -13.54
C GLN A 101 -8.35 -4.67 -14.19
N ARG A 102 -8.16 -5.72 -15.00
CA ARG A 102 -7.07 -5.74 -15.97
C ARG A 102 -7.30 -4.56 -16.92
N ASN A 103 -6.29 -3.70 -17.04
CA ASN A 103 -6.37 -2.55 -17.93
C ASN A 103 -6.64 -3.07 -19.35
N PRO A 104 -7.70 -2.61 -20.06
CA PRO A 104 -8.01 -3.08 -21.41
C PRO A 104 -6.83 -2.91 -22.37
N LEU A 105 -6.03 -1.86 -22.19
CA LEU A 105 -4.79 -1.67 -22.95
C LEU A 105 -3.76 -2.76 -22.65
N ALA A 106 -3.65 -3.21 -21.40
CA ALA A 106 -2.76 -4.32 -21.06
C ALA A 106 -3.22 -5.62 -21.72
N MET A 107 -4.54 -5.86 -21.84
CA MET A 107 -5.08 -7.01 -22.59
C MET A 107 -4.78 -6.91 -24.09
N GLN A 108 -4.96 -5.74 -24.70
CA GLN A 108 -4.64 -5.54 -26.11
C GLN A 108 -3.15 -5.73 -26.41
N LEU A 109 -2.27 -5.19 -25.57
CA LEU A 109 -0.82 -5.36 -25.72
C LEU A 109 -0.36 -6.80 -25.48
N MET A 110 -1.03 -7.54 -24.59
CA MET A 110 -0.84 -8.99 -24.43
C MET A 110 -1.24 -9.74 -25.70
N ALA A 111 -2.40 -9.43 -26.29
CA ALA A 111 -2.87 -10.05 -27.52
C ALA A 111 -1.95 -9.79 -28.73
N GLN A 112 -1.29 -8.63 -28.76
CA GLN A 112 -0.32 -8.26 -29.81
C GLN A 112 1.10 -8.83 -29.57
N GLY A 113 1.33 -9.58 -28.49
CA GLY A 113 2.65 -10.13 -28.16
C GLY A 113 3.68 -9.08 -27.73
N LEU A 114 3.25 -7.83 -27.49
CA LEU A 114 4.12 -6.70 -27.13
C LEU A 114 4.33 -6.55 -25.62
N TYR A 115 3.62 -7.35 -24.80
CA TYR A 115 3.68 -7.27 -23.34
C TYR A 115 3.68 -8.65 -22.68
N ASN A 116 4.82 -9.04 -22.10
CA ASN A 116 4.95 -10.27 -21.34
C ASN A 116 4.47 -10.05 -19.89
N HIS A 117 3.19 -10.31 -19.64
CA HIS A 117 2.60 -10.29 -18.30
C HIS A 117 2.63 -11.68 -17.66
N SER A 118 3.75 -12.40 -17.75
CA SER A 118 4.01 -13.58 -16.93
C SER A 118 4.24 -13.15 -15.47
N THR A 119 3.25 -12.56 -14.83
CA THR A 119 3.16 -12.58 -13.36
C THR A 119 2.21 -13.72 -13.05
N VAL A 120 2.77 -14.86 -12.65
CA VAL A 120 2.05 -15.96 -12.04
C VAL A 120 1.12 -15.36 -10.98
N THR A 121 -0.17 -15.30 -11.29
CA THR A 121 -1.20 -15.16 -10.26
C THR A 121 -1.35 -16.56 -9.71
N GLU A 122 -0.46 -16.93 -8.79
CA GLU A 122 -0.84 -17.91 -7.78
C GLU A 122 -2.06 -17.26 -7.11
N SER A 123 -3.24 -17.72 -7.51
CA SER A 123 -4.39 -17.76 -6.64
C SER A 123 -3.88 -18.37 -5.34
N ASP A 124 -3.60 -17.51 -4.36
CA ASP A 124 -3.29 -17.85 -2.97
C ASP A 124 -4.55 -18.54 -2.32
N GLU A 125 -5.22 -19.46 -3.04
CA GLU A 125 -6.37 -20.26 -2.58
C GLU A 125 -5.96 -21.68 -2.18
N GLU A 126 -4.68 -22.07 -2.29
CA GLU A 126 -4.19 -23.36 -1.80
C GLU A 126 -3.02 -23.23 -0.82
N GLU A 127 -3.29 -22.66 0.36
CA GLU A 127 -2.62 -23.04 1.61
C GLU A 127 -3.67 -23.13 2.73
N GLU A 128 -4.75 -23.88 2.51
CA GLU A 128 -5.37 -24.64 3.60
C GLU A 128 -4.78 -26.05 3.56
N ILE A 129 -3.85 -26.37 4.47
CA ILE A 129 -3.81 -27.66 5.18
C ILE A 129 -2.78 -27.64 6.34
N ASN A 130 -3.30 -27.92 7.53
CA ASN A 130 -2.70 -28.62 8.67
C ASN A 130 -1.49 -28.03 9.40
N VAL A 131 -1.76 -27.49 10.59
CA VAL A 131 -1.16 -28.03 11.81
C VAL A 131 -2.29 -28.33 12.79
N THR A 132 -2.38 -29.61 13.16
CA THR A 132 -3.16 -30.23 14.24
C THR A 132 -3.36 -29.39 15.49
#